data_AF-A0A1X1N3V4-F1
#
_entry.id   AF-A0A1X1N3V4-F1
#
_cell.length_a   1.000
_cell.length_b   1.000
_cell.length_c   1.000
_cell.angle_alpha   90.00
_cell.angle_beta   90.00
_cell.angle_gamma   90.00
#
_symmetry.space_group_name_H-M   'P 1'
#
loop_
_entity.id
_entity.type
_entity.pdbx_description
1 polymer ?
#
loop_
_entity_poly.entity_id
_entity_poly.type
_entity_poly.pdbx_seq_one_letter_code
_entity_poly.pdbx_strand_id
1 'polypeptide(L)'
;MLVQAVRVSDPASASPVPTDDPEPSSPEPSSVPLPADASRTAALRRRGCPHCPPCPTADSADRDAARVASQHWDQGWILLCNGVILFEDTGEILPTGRTVEPRRALPRPGGVARPPAPRWASQAPVAF
;
A
#
# COMPACT_ATOMS: atom_id res chain seq x y z
N MET A 1 -35.71 84.26 19.40
CA MET A 1 -35.65 84.31 17.93
C MET A 1 -34.31 83.72 17.48
N LEU A 2 -34.32 82.50 16.96
CA LEU A 2 -33.45 82.07 15.86
C LEU A 2 -34.12 80.84 15.24
N VAL A 3 -34.33 80.89 13.93
CA VAL A 3 -34.93 79.84 13.10
C VAL A 3 -33.82 79.04 12.44
N GLN A 4 -34.01 77.71 12.29
CA GLN A 4 -33.44 76.79 11.29
C GLN A 4 -33.51 75.35 11.85
N ALA A 5 -33.79 74.27 11.11
CA ALA A 5 -34.32 74.06 9.77
C ALA A 5 -34.83 72.60 9.72
N VAL A 6 -35.93 72.37 8.99
CA VAL A 6 -36.52 71.05 8.69
C VAL A 6 -35.54 70.19 7.87
N ARG A 7 -35.48 68.86 8.01
CA ARG A 7 -36.16 67.84 7.15
C ARG A 7 -36.28 66.50 7.88
N VAL A 8 -37.44 65.89 7.72
CA VAL A 8 -37.81 64.49 8.02
C VAL A 8 -37.16 63.53 7.00
N SER A 9 -36.73 62.36 7.48
CA SER A 9 -36.81 61.09 6.73
C SER A 9 -36.84 59.90 7.71
N ASP A 10 -38.03 59.30 7.82
CA ASP A 10 -38.35 57.90 8.19
C ASP A 10 -37.77 56.94 7.10
N PRO A 11 -37.81 55.58 7.17
CA PRO A 11 -38.52 54.70 8.11
C PRO A 11 -37.72 53.55 8.73
N ALA A 12 -38.28 53.07 9.85
CA ALA A 12 -38.38 51.66 10.24
C ALA A 12 -37.26 50.70 9.82
N SER A 13 -36.40 50.35 10.77
CA SER A 13 -35.68 49.08 10.71
C SER A 13 -36.07 48.25 11.93
N ALA A 14 -36.91 47.25 11.68
CA ALA A 14 -37.26 46.21 12.61
C ALA A 14 -36.01 45.44 13.05
N SER A 15 -35.91 45.17 14.35
CA SER A 15 -35.12 44.08 14.93
C SER A 15 -35.88 42.74 14.75
N PRO A 16 -35.36 41.58 15.19
CA PRO A 16 -34.02 40.98 15.01
C PRO A 16 -34.11 39.45 14.72
N VAL A 17 -33.09 38.81 14.13
CA VAL A 17 -32.74 37.39 14.45
C VAL A 17 -31.25 37.15 14.10
N PRO A 18 -30.45 36.50 14.97
CA PRO A 18 -29.09 36.09 14.64
C PRO A 18 -29.11 34.79 13.83
N THR A 19 -28.44 34.78 12.68
CA THR A 19 -28.09 33.54 11.96
C THR A 19 -26.57 33.52 11.84
N ASP A 20 -26.00 32.59 12.59
CA ASP A 20 -24.61 32.15 12.51
C ASP A 20 -24.39 31.55 11.11
N ASP A 21 -23.48 32.13 10.34
CA ASP A 21 -22.92 31.48 9.15
C ASP A 21 -21.49 32.01 8.92
N PRO A 22 -20.44 31.29 9.36
CA PRO A 22 -19.08 31.58 8.94
C PRO A 22 -18.88 31.07 7.50
N GLU A 23 -18.83 32.01 6.56
CA GLU A 23 -18.40 31.85 5.17
C GLU A 23 -17.14 30.97 5.06
N PRO A 24 -17.20 29.76 4.47
CA PRO A 24 -15.99 29.02 4.15
C PRO A 24 -15.39 29.62 2.87
N SER A 25 -14.30 30.36 3.05
CA SER A 25 -13.44 30.81 1.97
C SER A 25 -13.12 29.65 1.01
N SER A 26 -13.27 29.92 -0.29
CA SER A 26 -13.22 28.96 -1.39
C SER A 26 -11.96 28.08 -1.42
N PRO A 27 -12.05 26.85 -1.97
CA PRO A 27 -10.90 25.94 -2.05
C PRO A 27 -9.86 26.41 -3.09
N GLU A 28 -8.63 26.57 -2.62
CA GLU A 28 -7.42 26.77 -3.42
C GLU A 28 -7.18 25.62 -4.42
N PRO A 29 -6.47 25.88 -5.54
CA PRO A 29 -6.44 25.00 -6.70
C PRO A 29 -5.82 23.63 -6.39
N SER A 30 -6.55 22.61 -6.83
CA SER A 30 -6.17 21.20 -6.93
C SER A 30 -4.74 21.02 -7.45
N SER A 31 -3.78 21.00 -6.53
CA SER A 31 -2.45 20.47 -6.78
C SER A 31 -2.55 18.97 -6.52
N VAL A 32 -3.07 18.22 -7.48
CA VAL A 32 -3.00 16.76 -7.46
C VAL A 32 -1.51 16.40 -7.42
N PRO A 33 -0.99 15.80 -6.33
CA PRO A 33 0.39 15.36 -6.34
C PRO A 33 0.49 14.17 -7.29
N LEU A 34 1.35 14.29 -8.30
CA LEU A 34 1.81 13.18 -9.13
C LEU A 34 2.33 12.04 -8.22
N PRO A 35 2.30 10.76 -8.65
CA PRO A 35 2.58 9.58 -7.81
C PRO A 35 4.06 9.39 -7.43
N ALA A 36 4.76 10.45 -7.00
CA ALA A 36 6.13 10.43 -6.51
C ALA A 36 6.24 10.14 -5.00
N ASP A 37 5.13 10.19 -4.25
CA ASP A 37 5.15 10.02 -2.79
C ASP A 37 5.25 8.55 -2.34
N ALA A 38 4.77 7.59 -3.14
CA ALA A 38 4.97 6.16 -2.86
C ALA A 38 6.46 5.82 -2.80
N SER A 39 7.26 6.42 -3.67
CA SER A 39 8.72 6.27 -3.66
C SER A 39 9.37 6.89 -2.43
N ARG A 40 8.79 7.93 -1.83
CA ARG A 40 9.30 8.58 -0.61
C ARG A 40 9.00 7.73 0.63
N THR A 41 7.81 7.15 0.73
CA THR A 41 7.44 6.19 1.78
C THR A 41 8.25 4.88 1.66
N ALA A 42 8.48 4.41 0.43
CA ALA A 42 9.36 3.28 0.12
C ALA A 42 10.85 3.57 0.41
N ALA A 43 11.30 4.82 0.26
CA ALA A 43 12.66 5.23 0.59
C ALA A 43 12.87 5.39 2.11
N LEU A 44 11.83 5.77 2.86
CA LEU A 44 11.90 5.94 4.32
C LEU A 44 12.06 4.61 5.07
N ARG A 45 11.54 3.50 4.53
CA ARG A 45 11.79 2.15 5.08
C ARG A 45 13.24 1.67 4.88
N ARG A 46 14.01 2.26 3.96
CA ARG A 46 15.34 1.79 3.54
C ARG A 46 16.53 2.37 4.31
N ARG A 47 16.39 3.46 5.06
CA ARG A 47 17.57 4.15 5.64
C ARG A 47 18.11 3.59 6.96
N GLY A 48 17.72 2.38 7.37
CA GLY A 48 18.20 1.85 8.66
C GLY A 48 17.84 0.41 8.92
N CYS A 49 17.92 -0.45 7.91
CA CYS A 49 17.86 -1.87 8.19
C CYS A 49 19.04 -2.23 9.11
N PRO A 50 18.84 -2.62 10.39
CA PRO A 50 19.92 -2.75 11.37
C PRO A 50 20.71 -4.06 11.19
N HIS A 51 20.50 -4.77 10.09
CA HIS A 51 21.08 -6.08 9.85
C HIS A 51 22.53 -5.98 9.37
N CYS A 52 23.37 -6.85 9.93
CA CYS A 52 24.74 -7.10 9.47
C CYS A 52 24.83 -8.58 9.05
N PRO A 53 25.17 -8.91 7.80
CA PRO A 53 25.45 -8.00 6.67
C PRO A 53 24.22 -7.18 6.24
N PRO A 54 24.43 -6.03 5.56
CA PRO A 54 23.33 -5.18 5.11
C PRO A 54 22.41 -5.95 4.16
N CYS A 55 21.11 -5.74 4.30
CA CYS A 55 20.14 -6.37 3.41
C CYS A 55 20.19 -5.79 2.00
N PRO A 56 19.93 -6.62 0.97
CA PRO A 56 19.88 -6.16 -0.40
C PRO A 56 18.73 -5.17 -0.60
N THR A 57 18.92 -4.28 -1.57
CA THR A 57 17.88 -3.31 -1.92
C THR A 57 16.70 -4.00 -2.61
N ALA A 58 15.50 -3.42 -2.48
CA ALA A 58 14.31 -3.96 -3.11
C ALA A 58 14.35 -3.98 -4.65
N ASP A 59 15.33 -3.31 -5.27
CA ASP A 59 15.49 -3.26 -6.73
C ASP A 59 16.52 -4.27 -7.25
N SER A 60 17.26 -4.92 -6.34
CA SER A 60 18.31 -5.91 -6.65
C SER A 60 17.76 -7.27 -7.06
N ALA A 61 18.52 -8.05 -7.83
CA ALA A 61 18.09 -9.38 -8.26
C ALA A 61 17.89 -10.37 -7.10
N ASP A 62 18.61 -10.17 -6.00
CA ASP A 62 18.58 -10.94 -4.75
C ASP A 62 17.70 -10.30 -3.66
N ARG A 63 16.68 -9.52 -4.06
CA ARG A 63 15.80 -8.79 -3.12
C ARG A 63 15.07 -9.68 -2.12
N ASP A 64 14.85 -10.95 -2.47
CA ASP A 64 14.25 -12.00 -1.63
C ASP A 64 15.16 -12.49 -0.50
N ALA A 65 16.46 -12.20 -0.55
CA ALA A 65 17.42 -12.51 0.52
C ALA A 65 17.38 -11.51 1.70
N ALA A 66 16.54 -10.48 1.63
CA ALA A 66 16.32 -9.57 2.75
C ALA A 66 15.67 -10.29 3.94
N ARG A 67 15.92 -9.80 5.16
CA ARG A 67 15.38 -10.41 6.38
C ARG A 67 13.88 -10.17 6.49
N VAL A 68 13.20 -11.15 7.07
CA VAL A 68 11.78 -11.09 7.38
C VAL A 68 11.50 -10.03 8.44
N ALA A 69 10.56 -9.13 8.16
CA ALA A 69 10.06 -8.12 9.09
C ALA A 69 8.68 -8.52 9.67
N SER A 70 7.82 -9.16 8.88
CA SER A 70 6.53 -9.71 9.34
C SER A 70 6.15 -10.92 8.51
N GLN A 71 5.45 -11.90 9.12
CA GLN A 71 4.96 -13.11 8.46
C GLN A 71 3.45 -13.22 8.72
N HIS A 72 2.67 -13.35 7.65
CA HIS A 72 1.22 -13.46 7.71
C HIS A 72 0.79 -14.78 7.07
N TRP A 73 0.95 -15.87 7.83
CA TRP A 73 0.67 -17.24 7.39
C TRP A 73 -0.76 -17.43 6.88
N ASP A 74 -1.76 -16.84 7.56
CA ASP A 74 -3.17 -16.96 7.15
C ASP A 74 -3.47 -16.29 5.79
N GLN A 75 -2.57 -15.42 5.32
CA GLN A 75 -2.72 -14.68 4.06
C GLN A 75 -1.68 -15.10 3.00
N GLY A 76 -0.73 -15.97 3.35
CA GLY A 76 0.28 -16.49 2.44
C GLY A 76 1.33 -15.47 1.98
N TRP A 77 1.66 -14.48 2.81
CA TRP A 77 2.70 -13.50 2.48
C TRP A 77 3.60 -13.10 3.65
N ILE A 78 4.79 -12.62 3.28
CA ILE A 78 5.85 -12.21 4.19
C ILE A 78 6.34 -10.83 3.76
N LEU A 79 6.39 -9.89 4.69
CA LEU A 79 7.00 -8.57 4.48
C LEU A 79 8.49 -8.64 4.83
N LEU A 80 9.35 -8.29 3.88
CA LEU A 80 10.79 -8.18 4.06
C LEU A 80 11.19 -6.76 4.51
N CYS A 81 12.32 -6.65 5.20
CA CYS A 81 12.81 -5.39 5.75
C CYS A 81 13.20 -4.34 4.70
N ASN A 82 13.40 -4.74 3.44
CA ASN A 82 13.60 -3.85 2.30
C ASN A 82 12.27 -3.34 1.69
N GLY A 83 11.13 -3.76 2.25
CA GLY A 83 9.78 -3.37 1.82
C GLY A 83 9.19 -4.24 0.71
N VAL A 84 9.83 -5.35 0.35
CA VAL A 84 9.28 -6.33 -0.59
C VAL A 84 8.26 -7.21 0.14
N ILE A 85 7.10 -7.44 -0.47
CA ILE A 85 6.14 -8.46 -0.03
C ILE A 85 6.42 -9.72 -0.86
N LEU A 86 6.81 -10.80 -0.19
CA LEU A 86 7.07 -12.11 -0.79
C LEU A 86 5.86 -13.02 -0.53
N PHE A 87 5.35 -13.65 -1.59
CA PHE A 87 4.27 -14.62 -1.54
C PHE A 87 4.82 -16.05 -1.50
N GLU A 88 4.01 -16.99 -1.03
CA GLU A 88 4.36 -18.42 -0.95
C GLU A 88 4.72 -19.05 -2.31
N ASP A 89 4.13 -18.53 -3.40
CA ASP A 89 4.39 -18.98 -4.76
C ASP A 89 5.65 -18.34 -5.38
N THR A 90 6.47 -17.64 -4.59
CA THR A 90 7.63 -16.85 -5.06
C THR A 90 7.25 -15.60 -5.84
N GLY A 91 5.97 -15.23 -5.88
CA GLY A 91 5.55 -13.91 -6.36
C GLY A 91 6.07 -12.81 -5.43
N GLU A 92 6.35 -11.63 -5.98
CA GLU A 92 6.85 -10.50 -5.19
C GLU A 92 6.10 -9.21 -5.56
N ILE A 93 5.77 -8.39 -4.57
CA ILE A 93 5.36 -7.00 -4.77
C ILE A 93 6.45 -6.09 -4.23
N LEU A 94 7.02 -5.29 -5.13
CA LEU A 94 8.02 -4.29 -4.79
C LEU A 94 7.38 -3.13 -4.02
N PRO A 95 8.16 -2.39 -3.20
CA PRO A 95 7.66 -1.20 -2.52
C PRO A 95 7.26 -0.07 -3.49
N THR A 96 7.57 -0.20 -4.78
CA THR A 96 7.08 0.67 -5.86
C THR A 96 5.66 0.31 -6.33
N GLY A 97 5.07 -0.78 -5.84
CA GLY A 97 3.80 -1.33 -6.30
C GLY A 97 3.91 -2.22 -7.53
N ARG A 98 5.13 -2.47 -8.05
CA ARG A 98 5.35 -3.36 -9.19
C ARG A 98 5.27 -4.82 -8.74
N THR A 99 4.54 -5.64 -9.52
CA THR A 99 4.48 -7.10 -9.33
C THR A 99 5.58 -7.80 -10.12
N VAL A 100 6.21 -8.79 -9.49
CA VAL A 100 7.10 -9.77 -10.10
C VAL A 100 6.39 -11.12 -10.04
N GLU A 101 6.27 -11.77 -11.20
CA GLU A 101 5.58 -13.05 -11.33
C GLU A 101 6.35 -14.16 -10.59
N PRO A 102 5.64 -15.10 -9.94
CA PRO A 102 6.16 -16.38 -9.47
C PRO A 102 7.23 -17.01 -10.36
N ARG A 103 8.36 -17.36 -9.76
CA ARG A 103 9.44 -18.11 -10.42
C ARG A 103 9.02 -19.58 -10.58
N ARG A 104 8.24 -19.88 -11.63
CA ARG A 104 7.93 -21.27 -12.00
C ARG A 104 9.18 -21.92 -12.60
N ALA A 105 9.62 -23.04 -12.03
CA ALA A 105 10.62 -23.87 -12.69
C ALA A 105 10.06 -24.31 -14.04
N LEU A 106 10.69 -23.89 -15.13
CA LEU A 106 10.37 -24.42 -16.45
C LEU A 106 10.58 -25.94 -16.40
N PRO A 107 9.66 -26.74 -16.98
CA PRO A 107 9.91 -28.15 -17.16
C PRO A 107 11.28 -28.33 -17.79
N ARG A 108 12.14 -29.16 -17.20
CA ARG A 108 13.38 -29.56 -17.86
C ARG A 108 12.98 -30.06 -19.26
N PRO A 109 13.55 -29.52 -20.35
CA PRO A 109 13.29 -30.07 -21.66
C PRO A 109 13.70 -31.55 -21.64
N GLY A 110 12.72 -32.45 -21.89
CA GLY A 110 12.90 -33.90 -21.81
C GLY A 110 12.64 -34.55 -20.45
N GLY A 111 12.18 -33.80 -19.43
CA GLY A 111 11.72 -34.37 -18.16
C GLY A 111 10.38 -35.08 -18.34
N VAL A 112 10.40 -36.40 -18.47
CA VAL A 112 9.17 -37.21 -18.49
C VAL A 112 8.52 -37.10 -17.11
N ALA A 113 7.27 -36.63 -17.07
CA ALA A 113 6.48 -36.65 -15.83
C ALA A 113 6.48 -38.09 -15.29
N ARG A 114 6.89 -38.29 -14.04
CA ARG A 114 6.86 -39.62 -13.42
C ARG A 114 5.41 -40.11 -13.48
N PRO A 115 5.10 -41.20 -14.20
CA PRO A 115 3.73 -41.70 -14.25
C PRO A 115 3.27 -42.01 -12.82
N PRO A 116 2.00 -41.71 -12.47
CA PRO A 116 1.47 -42.04 -11.16
C PRO A 116 1.64 -43.54 -10.91
N ALA A 117 2.16 -43.92 -9.75
CA ALA A 117 2.33 -45.32 -9.41
C ALA A 117 0.95 -46.02 -9.47
N PRO A 118 0.87 -47.23 -10.03
CA PRO A 118 -0.40 -47.94 -10.10
C PRO A 118 -0.85 -48.31 -8.67
N ARG A 119 -2.13 -48.04 -8.40
CA ARG A 119 -2.80 -48.19 -7.09
C ARG A 119 -2.69 -49.57 -6.42
N TRP A 120 -2.26 -50.62 -7.13
CA TRP A 120 -2.12 -51.98 -6.59
C TRP A 120 -0.79 -52.21 -5.86
N ALA A 121 0.21 -51.35 -6.06
CA ALA A 121 1.52 -51.47 -5.40
C ALA A 121 1.50 -51.13 -3.89
N SER A 122 0.40 -50.56 -3.37
CA SER A 122 0.27 -50.17 -1.96
C SER A 122 -0.46 -51.19 -1.08
N GLN A 123 -0.92 -52.32 -1.63
CA GLN A 123 -1.55 -53.39 -0.85
C GLN A 123 -0.55 -54.53 -0.66
N ALA A 124 0.41 -54.33 0.23
CA ALA A 124 1.10 -55.45 0.87
C ALA A 124 0.19 -55.98 2.00
N PRO A 125 -0.17 -57.27 2.02
CA PRO A 125 -0.92 -57.82 3.14
C PRO A 125 -0.08 -57.76 4.41
N VAL A 126 -0.64 -57.22 5.48
CA VAL A 126 -0.08 -57.35 6.82
C VAL A 126 -0.32 -58.80 7.23
N ALA A 127 0.73 -59.60 7.26
CA ALA A 127 0.68 -60.95 7.81
C ALA A 127 0.49 -60.86 9.33
N PHE A 128 -0.50 -61.59 9.86
CA PHE A 128 -0.72 -61.82 11.28
C PHE A 128 -0.03 -63.09 11.74
#